data_AF-A0A821VYR8-F1
#
_entry.id   AF-A0A821VYR8-F1
#
_cell.length_a   1.000
_cell.length_b   1.000
_cell.length_c   1.000
_cell.angle_alpha   90.00
_cell.angle_beta   90.00
_cell.angle_gamma   90.00
#
_symmetry.space_group_name_H-M   'P 1'
#
loop_
_entity.id
_entity.type
_entity.pdbx_description
1 polymer ?
#
loop_
_entity_poly.entity_id
_entity_poly.type
_entity_poly.pdbx_seq_one_letter_code
_entity_poly.pdbx_strand_id
1 'polypeptide(L)'
;SRSKVVISYPYSLLNLTIKDHYTNDQYHELIDKEKHHYEIRSENSIFFEIDGPYLAMVLPASREEGKCIRKRYCVFNMDGTIAELKGFEVKHNGELQLIKIFQASVFEAFLKGTTLEECYNHVATIADYWLDMLYSHAKDISDKELFELIS
;
A
#
# COMPACT_ATOMS: atom_id res chain seq x y z
N SER A 1 -27.34 -25.40 -9.63
CA SER A 1 -27.11 -23.94 -9.51
C SER A 1 -26.05 -23.54 -10.53
N ARG A 2 -26.23 -22.47 -11.30
CA ARG A 2 -25.17 -21.97 -12.20
C ARG A 2 -24.09 -21.29 -11.37
N SER A 3 -22.82 -21.61 -11.63
CA SER A 3 -21.68 -20.88 -11.08
C SER A 3 -21.69 -19.45 -11.62
N LYS A 4 -21.55 -18.45 -10.75
CA LYS A 4 -21.37 -17.06 -11.14
C LYS A 4 -19.91 -16.88 -11.55
N VAL A 5 -19.68 -16.30 -12.74
CA VAL A 5 -18.35 -15.89 -13.19
C VAL A 5 -18.21 -14.40 -12.91
N VAL A 6 -17.15 -14.02 -12.19
CA VAL A 6 -16.82 -12.62 -11.94
C VAL A 6 -15.92 -12.14 -13.07
N ILE A 7 -16.32 -11.08 -13.76
CA ILE A 7 -15.56 -10.48 -14.87
C ILE A 7 -15.24 -9.05 -14.50
N SER A 8 -13.95 -8.70 -14.54
CA SER A 8 -13.48 -7.32 -14.36
C SER A 8 -12.89 -6.82 -15.67
N TYR A 9 -13.42 -5.70 -16.18
CA TYR A 9 -13.02 -5.18 -17.48
C TYR A 9 -11.52 -4.81 -17.56
N PRO A 10 -10.93 -4.07 -16.60
CA PRO A 10 -9.50 -3.77 -16.65
C PRO A 10 -8.62 -5.02 -16.53
N TYR A 11 -9.05 -6.02 -15.74
CA TYR A 11 -8.34 -7.30 -15.61
C TYR A 11 -8.31 -8.03 -16.96
N SER A 12 -9.47 -8.18 -17.59
CA SER A 12 -9.59 -8.87 -18.87
C SER A 12 -8.80 -8.16 -19.97
N LEU A 13 -8.83 -6.83 -20.00
CA LEU A 13 -8.10 -6.04 -20.98
C LEU A 13 -6.58 -6.22 -20.85
N LEU A 14 -6.05 -6.13 -19.63
CA LEU A 14 -4.62 -6.30 -19.37
C LEU A 14 -4.17 -7.73 -19.67
N ASN A 15 -4.93 -8.74 -19.24
CA ASN A 15 -4.59 -10.14 -19.47
C ASN A 15 -4.69 -10.54 -20.95
N LEU A 16 -5.62 -9.96 -21.70
CA LEU A 16 -5.68 -10.15 -23.15
C LEU A 16 -4.44 -9.54 -23.81
N THR A 17 -4.06 -8.31 -23.43
CA THR A 17 -2.87 -7.63 -23.97
C THR A 17 -1.59 -8.42 -23.67
N ILE A 18 -1.46 -8.95 -22.45
CA ILE A 18 -0.31 -9.79 -22.08
C ILE A 18 -0.27 -11.07 -22.88
N LYS A 19 -1.41 -11.73 -23.07
CA LYS A 19 -1.50 -12.93 -23.89
C LYS A 19 -1.07 -12.64 -25.33
N ASP A 20 -1.56 -11.57 -25.93
CA ASP A 20 -1.30 -11.29 -27.35
C ASP A 20 0.17 -10.90 -27.61
N HIS A 21 0.84 -10.25 -26.66
CA HIS A 21 2.20 -9.73 -26.86
C HIS A 21 3.31 -10.56 -26.20
N TYR A 22 3.01 -11.37 -25.20
CA TYR A 22 4.03 -12.03 -24.36
C TYR A 22 3.82 -13.54 -24.23
N THR A 23 3.03 -14.16 -25.09
CA THR A 23 2.92 -15.63 -25.15
C THR A 23 4.17 -16.22 -25.79
N ASN A 24 4.72 -17.26 -25.15
CA ASN A 24 5.81 -18.04 -25.73
C ASN A 24 5.24 -19.13 -26.62
N ASP A 25 5.23 -18.89 -27.94
CA ASP A 25 4.78 -19.86 -28.94
C ASP A 25 5.78 -20.98 -29.24
N GLN A 26 6.93 -20.98 -28.57
CA GLN A 26 8.04 -21.91 -28.78
C GLN A 26 8.33 -22.76 -27.53
N TYR A 27 7.36 -22.94 -26.65
CA TYR A 27 7.57 -23.72 -25.43
C TYR A 27 7.70 -25.21 -25.78
N HIS A 28 8.87 -25.80 -25.54
CA HIS A 28 9.12 -27.22 -25.81
C HIS A 28 8.83 -28.05 -24.57
N GLU A 29 7.96 -29.05 -24.70
CA GLU A 29 7.64 -30.01 -23.65
C GLU A 29 8.02 -31.42 -24.08
N LEU A 30 8.71 -32.16 -23.20
CA LEU A 30 9.14 -33.53 -23.47
C LEU A 30 7.97 -34.49 -23.26
N ILE A 31 7.49 -35.10 -24.34
CA ILE A 31 6.35 -36.03 -24.31
C ILE A 31 6.80 -37.49 -24.29
N ASP A 32 7.93 -37.81 -24.92
CA ASP A 32 8.52 -39.16 -24.89
C ASP A 32 9.99 -39.09 -24.48
N LYS A 33 10.27 -39.55 -23.26
CA LYS A 33 11.61 -39.52 -22.66
C LYS A 33 12.57 -40.53 -23.29
N GLU A 34 12.07 -41.66 -23.80
CA GLU A 34 12.92 -42.69 -24.41
C GLU A 34 13.35 -42.25 -25.82
N LYS A 35 12.41 -41.70 -26.60
CA LYS A 35 12.67 -41.21 -27.96
C LYS A 35 13.18 -39.78 -28.02
N HIS A 36 13.32 -39.10 -26.87
CA HIS A 36 13.69 -37.69 -26.78
C HIS A 36 12.81 -36.80 -27.66
N HIS A 37 11.50 -37.09 -27.68
CA HIS A 37 10.54 -36.39 -28.50
C HIS A 37 9.93 -35.21 -27.74
N TYR A 38 9.99 -34.04 -28.36
CA TYR A 38 9.44 -32.79 -27.83
C TYR A 38 8.28 -32.32 -28.69
N GLU A 39 7.23 -31.83 -28.04
CA GLU A 39 6.14 -31.09 -28.66
C GLU A 39 6.32 -29.60 -28.37
N ILE A 40 6.06 -28.76 -29.36
CA ILE A 40 6.07 -27.30 -29.20
C ILE A 40 4.64 -26.83 -28.99
N ARG A 41 4.41 -26.04 -27.94
CA ARG A 41 3.12 -25.41 -27.66
C ARG A 41 3.28 -23.94 -27.28
N SER A 42 2.19 -23.19 -27.43
CA SER A 42 2.07 -21.84 -26.89
C SER A 42 1.81 -21.89 -25.39
N GLU A 43 2.65 -21.24 -24.60
CA GLU A 43 2.54 -21.19 -23.15
C GLU A 43 2.59 -19.73 -22.66
N ASN A 44 1.64 -19.36 -21.82
CA ASN A 44 1.63 -18.09 -21.10
C ASN A 44 0.86 -18.24 -19.78
N SER A 45 1.58 -18.06 -18.68
CA SER A 45 1.04 -18.14 -17.32
C SER A 45 1.09 -16.80 -16.59
N ILE A 46 1.28 -15.69 -17.32
CA ILE A 46 1.33 -14.34 -16.75
C ILE A 46 -0.09 -13.79 -16.70
N PHE A 47 -0.58 -13.56 -15.49
CA PHE A 47 -1.88 -12.94 -15.25
C PHE A 47 -1.73 -11.80 -14.25
N PHE A 48 -2.29 -10.65 -14.59
CA PHE A 48 -2.60 -9.60 -13.62
C PHE A 48 -3.76 -10.05 -12.76
N GLU A 49 -3.76 -9.62 -11.51
CA GLU A 49 -4.90 -9.65 -10.61
C GLU A 49 -5.26 -8.21 -10.24
N ILE A 50 -6.53 -7.97 -9.90
CA ILE A 50 -6.98 -6.66 -9.43
C ILE A 50 -7.30 -6.78 -7.95
N ASP A 51 -6.69 -5.91 -7.17
CA ASP A 51 -6.99 -5.72 -5.76
C ASP A 51 -7.71 -4.38 -5.57
N GLY A 52 -8.80 -4.39 -4.81
CA GLY A 52 -9.73 -3.27 -4.65
C GLY A 52 -11.17 -3.54 -5.14
N PRO A 53 -12.06 -2.54 -5.07
CA PRO A 53 -11.80 -1.12 -4.84
C PRO A 53 -11.46 -0.78 -3.38
N TYR A 54 -10.66 0.26 -3.19
CA TYR A 54 -10.26 0.80 -1.88
C TYR A 54 -10.97 2.11 -1.57
N LEU A 55 -11.02 2.45 -0.28
CA LEU A 55 -11.62 3.69 0.22
C LEU A 55 -10.73 4.90 -0.07
N ALA A 56 -9.45 4.78 0.29
CA ALA A 56 -8.50 5.88 0.21
C ALA A 56 -7.07 5.37 0.04
N MET A 57 -6.23 6.21 -0.56
CA MET A 57 -4.79 6.00 -0.66
C MET A 57 -4.06 7.30 -0.37
N VAL A 58 -3.06 7.26 0.51
CA VAL A 58 -2.26 8.42 0.91
C VAL A 58 -0.81 8.19 0.48
N LEU A 59 -0.26 9.14 -0.29
CA LEU A 59 1.12 9.13 -0.76
C LEU A 59 1.85 10.37 -0.23
N PRO A 60 3.02 10.23 0.42
CA PRO A 60 3.80 11.36 0.88
C PRO A 60 4.56 12.02 -0.28
N ALA A 61 4.76 13.33 -0.17
CA ALA A 61 5.60 14.09 -1.08
C ALA A 61 7.06 14.15 -0.59
N SER A 62 8.00 14.31 -1.52
CA SER A 62 9.40 14.61 -1.21
C SER A 62 9.56 16.03 -0.68
N ARG A 63 10.58 16.25 0.16
CA ARG A 63 11.02 17.60 0.54
C ARG A 63 11.76 18.31 -0.59
N GLU A 64 12.42 17.55 -1.45
CA GLU A 64 13.15 18.07 -2.60
C GLU A 64 12.24 18.19 -3.81
N GLU A 65 12.27 19.37 -4.44
CA GLU A 65 11.51 19.66 -5.66
C GLU A 65 11.88 18.69 -6.80
N GLY A 66 10.87 18.23 -7.52
CA GLY A 66 11.05 17.30 -8.66
C GLY A 66 11.44 15.87 -8.28
N LYS A 67 11.60 15.55 -6.99
CA LYS A 67 11.83 14.17 -6.55
C LYS A 67 10.55 13.52 -6.05
N CYS A 68 10.31 12.29 -6.45
CA CYS A 68 9.24 11.46 -5.89
C CYS A 68 9.83 10.50 -4.85
N ILE A 69 9.12 10.31 -3.74
CA ILE A 69 9.44 9.24 -2.79
C ILE A 69 8.85 7.94 -3.34
N ARG A 70 9.69 6.93 -3.51
CA ARG A 70 9.26 5.60 -3.95
C ARG A 70 8.90 4.74 -2.75
N LYS A 71 7.96 3.81 -2.94
CA LYS A 71 7.61 2.73 -1.99
C LYS A 71 7.07 3.23 -0.63
N ARG A 72 6.49 4.42 -0.55
CA ARG A 72 5.78 4.92 0.64
C ARG A 72 4.34 5.21 0.30
N TYR A 73 3.41 4.46 0.90
CA TYR A 73 1.97 4.65 0.72
C TYR A 73 1.16 3.91 1.80
N CYS A 74 -0.03 4.42 2.07
CA CYS A 74 -1.02 3.82 2.96
C CYS A 74 -2.33 3.67 2.19
N VAL A 75 -2.95 2.49 2.25
CA VAL A 75 -4.19 2.15 1.54
C VAL A 75 -5.21 1.66 2.56
N PHE A 76 -6.46 2.09 2.40
CA PHE A 76 -7.56 1.76 3.30
C PHE A 76 -8.65 0.96 2.59
N ASN A 77 -9.16 -0.06 3.28
CA ASN A 77 -10.34 -0.81 2.89
C ASN A 77 -11.62 0.03 3.03
N MET A 78 -12.70 -0.43 2.40
CA MET A 78 -14.02 0.22 2.47
C MET A 78 -14.62 0.28 3.89
N ASP A 79 -14.18 -0.57 4.80
CA ASP A 79 -14.56 -0.54 6.22
C ASP A 79 -13.70 0.43 7.06
N GLY A 80 -12.74 1.12 6.43
CA GLY A 80 -11.82 2.06 7.09
C GLY A 80 -10.57 1.39 7.68
N THR A 81 -10.43 0.07 7.61
CA THR A 81 -9.22 -0.62 8.08
C THR A 81 -8.04 -0.39 7.13
N ILE A 82 -6.80 -0.46 7.65
CA ILE A 82 -5.60 -0.35 6.81
C ILE A 82 -5.44 -1.66 6.02
N ALA A 83 -5.56 -1.56 4.69
CA ALA A 83 -5.32 -2.67 3.78
C ALA A 83 -3.82 -2.92 3.61
N GLU A 84 -3.07 -1.85 3.36
CA GLU A 84 -1.64 -1.93 3.10
C GLU A 84 -0.92 -0.67 3.62
N LEU A 85 0.21 -0.87 4.28
CA LEU A 85 1.08 0.19 4.77
C LEU A 85 2.53 -0.14 4.41
N LYS A 86 3.14 0.66 3.54
CA LYS A 86 4.49 0.42 3.02
C LYS A 86 5.41 1.62 3.24
N GLY A 87 6.64 1.31 3.65
CA GLY A 87 7.76 2.26 3.72
C GLY A 87 7.63 3.37 4.76
N PHE A 88 6.66 3.27 5.67
CA PHE A 88 6.50 4.16 6.82
C PHE A 88 7.10 3.54 8.08
N GLU A 89 7.68 4.40 8.90
CA GLU A 89 8.43 4.12 10.12
C GLU A 89 7.60 3.29 11.13
N VAL A 90 6.26 3.39 11.11
CA VAL A 90 5.33 2.50 11.87
C VAL A 90 5.67 1.01 11.71
N LYS A 91 6.06 0.57 10.50
CA LYS A 91 6.38 -0.83 10.19
C LYS A 91 7.85 -1.19 10.39
N HIS A 92 8.72 -0.23 10.71
CA HIS A 92 10.14 -0.45 10.90
C HIS A 92 10.48 -0.69 12.39
N ASN A 93 11.48 -1.54 12.61
CA ASN A 93 12.04 -1.83 13.93
C ASN A 93 13.17 -0.83 14.22
N GLY A 94 13.25 -0.33 15.45
CA GLY A 94 14.30 0.61 15.89
C GLY A 94 14.07 2.06 15.47
N GLU A 95 12.95 2.39 14.84
CA GLU A 95 12.54 3.77 14.62
C GLU A 95 11.97 4.39 15.91
N LEU A 96 12.12 5.71 16.02
CA LEU A 96 11.66 6.48 17.18
C LEU A 96 10.17 6.23 17.44
N GLN A 97 9.85 5.76 18.64
CA GLN A 97 8.49 5.34 18.98
C GLN A 97 7.48 6.49 18.84
N LEU A 98 7.89 7.72 19.17
CA LEU A 98 7.12 8.94 18.92
C LEU A 98 6.62 9.05 17.47
N ILE A 99 7.51 8.86 16.49
CA ILE A 99 7.17 8.97 15.07
C ILE A 99 6.19 7.88 14.66
N LYS A 100 6.34 6.67 15.22
CA LYS A 100 5.45 5.54 14.93
C LYS A 100 4.03 5.81 15.41
N ILE A 101 3.89 6.34 16.62
CA ILE A 101 2.56 6.68 17.19
C ILE A 101 1.97 7.89 16.46
N PHE A 102 2.77 8.91 16.18
CA PHE A 102 2.36 10.06 15.38
C PHE A 102 1.78 9.62 14.02
N GLN A 103 2.53 8.83 13.26
CA GLN A 103 2.09 8.35 11.96
C GLN A 103 0.81 7.53 12.03
N ALA A 104 0.67 6.63 13.01
CA ALA A 104 -0.56 5.88 13.22
C ALA A 104 -1.76 6.79 13.46
N SER A 105 -1.62 7.82 14.32
CA SER A 105 -2.69 8.78 14.62
C SER A 105 -3.07 9.66 13.41
N VAL A 106 -2.09 10.04 12.60
CA VAL A 106 -2.30 10.83 11.39
C VAL A 106 -3.00 10.03 10.30
N PHE A 107 -2.67 8.74 10.14
CA PHE A 107 -3.33 7.87 9.16
C PHE A 107 -4.82 7.73 9.42
N GLU A 108 -5.24 7.62 10.68
CA GLU A 108 -6.65 7.58 11.04
C GLU A 108 -7.37 8.90 10.73
N ALA A 109 -6.69 10.04 10.90
CA ALA A 109 -7.26 11.35 10.62
C ALA A 109 -7.54 11.58 9.13
N PHE A 110 -6.80 10.93 8.21
CA PHE A 110 -7.05 11.04 6.77
C PHE A 110 -8.40 10.49 6.32
N LEU A 111 -9.07 9.67 7.14
CA LEU A 111 -10.41 9.15 6.84
C LEU A 111 -11.54 10.07 7.32
N LYS A 112 -11.21 11.19 7.97
CA LYS A 112 -12.18 12.15 8.52
C LYS A 112 -12.42 13.29 7.53
N GLY A 113 -13.61 13.88 7.60
CA GLY A 113 -14.04 14.97 6.72
C GLY A 113 -14.78 14.49 5.48
N THR A 114 -15.54 15.39 4.87
CA THR A 114 -16.29 15.15 3.63
C THR A 114 -15.66 15.83 2.42
N THR A 115 -14.78 16.81 2.68
CA THR A 115 -13.99 17.52 1.67
C THR A 115 -12.50 17.35 1.92
N LEU A 116 -11.68 17.63 0.91
CA LEU A 116 -10.23 17.59 1.04
C LEU A 116 -9.72 18.58 2.09
N GLU A 117 -10.34 19.76 2.17
CA GLU A 117 -10.00 20.79 3.16
C GLU A 117 -10.30 20.33 4.59
N GLU A 118 -11.49 19.77 4.83
CA GLU A 118 -11.86 19.22 6.14
C GLU A 118 -10.92 18.07 6.55
N CYS A 119 -10.57 17.19 5.62
CA CYS A 119 -9.60 16.12 5.84
C CYS A 119 -8.25 16.66 6.32
N TYR A 120 -7.70 17.66 5.61
CA TYR A 120 -6.44 18.27 6.03
C TYR A 120 -6.54 19.06 7.33
N ASN A 121 -7.69 19.67 7.65
CA ASN A 121 -7.92 20.32 8.94
C ASN A 121 -7.91 19.31 10.11
N HIS A 122 -8.51 18.13 9.91
CA HIS A 122 -8.45 17.05 10.90
C HIS A 122 -7.02 16.53 11.10
N VAL A 123 -6.26 16.36 10.02
CA VAL A 123 -4.85 15.96 10.06
C VAL A 123 -3.99 17.03 10.76
N ALA A 124 -4.22 18.31 10.44
CA ALA A 124 -3.53 19.44 11.05
C ALA A 124 -3.75 19.48 12.57
N THR A 125 -4.98 19.26 13.04
CA THR A 125 -5.30 19.21 14.47
C THR A 125 -4.46 18.17 15.21
N ILE A 126 -4.26 16.99 14.61
CA ILE A 126 -3.40 15.95 15.20
C ILE A 126 -1.93 16.40 15.17
N ALA A 127 -1.47 16.98 14.07
CA ALA A 127 -0.10 17.48 13.96
C ALA A 127 0.22 18.56 15.01
N ASP A 128 -0.70 19.51 15.21
CA ASP A 128 -0.56 20.58 16.19
C ASP A 128 -0.50 20.04 17.63
N TYR A 129 -1.32 19.03 17.96
CA TYR A 129 -1.26 18.37 19.27
C TYR A 129 0.14 17.79 19.57
N TRP A 130 0.73 17.08 18.61
CA TRP A 130 2.09 16.52 18.77
C TRP A 130 3.16 17.60 18.82
N LEU A 131 2.96 18.69 18.09
CA LEU A 131 3.88 19.83 18.08
C LEU A 131 3.85 20.57 19.43
N ASP A 132 2.67 20.81 20.00
CA ASP A 132 2.47 21.42 21.31
C ASP A 132 3.08 20.58 22.43
N MET A 133 2.95 19.25 22.34
CA MET A 133 3.60 18.32 23.27
C MET A 133 5.14 18.49 23.26
N LEU A 134 5.74 18.65 22.09
CA LEU A 134 7.18 18.86 21.95
C LEU A 134 7.62 20.25 22.45
N TYR A 135 6.88 21.31 22.11
CA TYR A 135 7.21 22.68 22.53
C TYR A 135 7.01 22.92 24.02
N SER A 136 6.05 22.24 24.63
CA SER A 136 5.85 22.27 26.09
C SER A 136 6.88 21.44 26.86
N HIS A 137 7.87 20.85 26.17
CA HIS A 137 8.85 19.92 26.73
C HIS A 137 8.19 18.74 27.46
N ALA A 138 7.04 18.28 26.94
CA ALA A 138 6.28 17.16 27.50
C ALA A 138 5.95 17.30 29.00
N LYS A 139 5.78 18.53 29.49
CA LYS A 139 5.54 18.84 30.92
C LYS A 139 4.36 18.08 31.55
N ASP A 140 3.39 17.67 30.74
CA ASP A 140 2.15 17.02 31.16
C ASP A 140 2.19 15.48 30.97
N ILE A 141 3.34 14.92 30.55
CA ILE A 141 3.57 13.49 30.34
C ILE A 141 4.44 12.94 31.47
N SER A 142 4.15 11.70 31.91
CA SER A 142 4.98 11.07 32.93
C SER A 142 6.36 10.69 32.40
N ASP A 143 7.40 10.72 33.24
CA ASP A 143 8.76 10.33 32.83
C ASP A 143 8.82 8.96 32.15
N LYS A 144 8.02 7.99 32.64
CA LYS A 144 7.94 6.65 32.07
C LYS A 144 7.42 6.67 30.63
N GLU A 145 6.31 7.36 30.39
CA GLU A 145 5.74 7.50 29.04
C GLU A 145 6.69 8.28 28.13
N LEU A 146 7.34 9.31 28.65
CA LEU A 146 8.34 10.08 27.92
C LEU A 146 9.50 9.18 27.46
N PHE A 147 10.05 8.35 28.36
CA PHE A 147 11.10 7.39 28.01
C PHE A 147 10.64 6.39 26.94
N GLU A 148 9.40 5.89 27.03
CA GLU A 148 8.85 5.00 26.00
C GLU A 148 8.69 5.70 24.63
N LEU A 149 8.41 7.00 24.61
CA LEU A 149 8.25 7.79 23.38
C LEU A 149 9.57 8.16 22.70
N ILE A 150 10.60 8.50 23.49
CA ILE A 150 11.88 9.00 22.98
C ILE A 150 12.97 7.92 22.81
N SER A 151 12.71 6.70 23.30
CA SER A 151 13.62 5.56 23.20
C SER A 151 13.60 4.86 21.85
#